data_AF-A0A821UAQ9-F1
#
_entry.id   AF-A0A821UAQ9-F1
#
_cell.length_a   1.000
_cell.length_b   1.000
_cell.length_c   1.000
_cell.angle_alpha   90.00
_cell.angle_beta   90.00
_cell.angle_gamma   90.00
#
_symmetry.space_group_name_H-M   'P 1'
#
loop_
_entity.id
_entity.type
_entity.pdbx_description
1 polymer ?
#
loop_
_entity_poly.entity_id
_entity_poly.type
_entity_poly.pdbx_seq_one_letter_code
_entity_poly.pdbx_strand_id
1 'polypeptide(L)' 'MDKPICKALGIKVTATVFTAAASQAVARKAGFQDIFKITYEDLAGKGFVFPGIEEDTKHSKLMALVIL' A
#
# COMPACT_ATOMS: atom_id res chain seq x y z
N MET A 1 4.15 -25.63 9.99
CA MET A 1 4.22 -24.16 9.99
C MET A 1 4.44 -23.73 8.57
N ASP A 2 3.39 -23.26 7.92
CA ASP A 2 3.42 -22.83 6.52
C ASP A 2 4.33 -21.63 6.38
N LYS A 3 5.44 -21.79 5.66
CA LYS A 3 6.27 -20.64 5.28
C LYS A 3 5.43 -19.76 4.35
N PRO A 4 5.35 -18.43 4.55
CA PRO A 4 4.65 -17.53 3.64
C PRO A 4 5.07 -17.79 2.19
N ILE A 5 4.12 -17.88 1.26
CA ILE A 5 4.37 -18.33 -0.13
C ILE A 5 5.55 -17.61 -0.79
N CYS A 6 5.71 -16.31 -0.53
CA CYS A 6 6.84 -15.52 -1.02
C CYS A 6 8.20 -16.05 -0.53
N LYS A 7 8.30 -16.46 0.73
CA LYS A 7 9.52 -17.07 1.30
C LYS A 7 9.81 -18.43 0.65
N ALA A 8 8.78 -19.22 0.37
CA ALA A 8 8.94 -20.50 -0.33
C ALA A 8 9.45 -20.33 -1.77
N LEU A 9 9.07 -19.22 -2.42
CA LEU A 9 9.49 -18.88 -3.78
C LEU A 9 10.81 -18.09 -3.85
N GLY A 10 11.48 -17.85 -2.72
CA GLY A 10 12.72 -17.06 -2.68
C GLY A 10 12.52 -15.57 -2.97
N ILE A 11 11.28 -15.05 -2.86
CA ILE A 11 10.96 -13.63 -3.01
C ILE A 11 11.47 -12.90 -1.77
N LYS A 12 12.29 -11.86 -1.99
CA LYS A 12 12.94 -11.08 -0.92
C LYS A 12 12.15 -9.85 -0.50
N VAL A 13 11.31 -9.31 -1.38
CA VAL A 13 10.50 -8.12 -1.15
C VAL A 13 9.18 -8.27 -1.88
N THR A 14 8.09 -7.86 -1.23
CA THR A 14 6.79 -7.65 -1.89
C THR A 14 6.35 -6.20 -1.71
N ALA A 15 5.67 -5.64 -2.71
CA ALA A 15 5.17 -4.27 -2.67
C ALA A 15 3.79 -4.18 -3.31
N THR A 16 2.94 -3.32 -2.75
CA THR A 16 1.55 -3.12 -3.18
C THR A 16 1.16 -1.66 -3.03
N VAL A 17 0.36 -1.15 -3.96
CA VAL A 17 -0.33 0.13 -3.80
C VAL A 17 -1.60 -0.11 -3.00
N PHE A 18 -1.63 0.38 -1.76
CA PHE A 18 -2.80 0.35 -0.89
C PHE A 18 -3.56 1.67 -0.99
N THR A 19 -4.78 1.61 -1.52
CA THR A 19 -5.61 2.77 -1.86
C THR A 19 -6.62 3.17 -0.78
N ALA A 20 -7.00 2.24 0.11
CA ALA A 20 -7.98 2.48 1.18
C ALA A 20 -7.33 2.47 2.58
N ALA A 21 -7.79 3.32 3.50
CA ALA A 21 -7.22 3.48 4.85
C ALA A 21 -7.19 2.15 5.63
N ALA A 22 -8.27 1.37 5.57
CA ALA A 22 -8.36 0.08 6.25
C ALA A 22 -7.25 -0.88 5.81
N SER A 23 -7.03 -1.00 4.49
CA SER A 23 -5.99 -1.88 3.93
C SER A 23 -4.58 -1.41 4.28
N GLN A 24 -4.33 -0.09 4.29
CA GLN A 24 -3.06 0.49 4.72
C GLN A 24 -2.78 0.18 6.20
N ALA A 25 -3.79 0.25 7.07
CA ALA A 25 -3.66 -0.04 8.49
C ALA A 25 -3.31 -1.52 8.74
N VAL A 26 -3.98 -2.44 8.04
CA VAL A 26 -3.66 -3.88 8.12
C VAL A 26 -2.27 -4.17 7.56
N ALA A 27 -1.87 -3.56 6.45
CA ALA A 27 -0.53 -3.72 5.88
C ALA A 27 0.57 -3.27 6.85
N ARG A 28 0.39 -2.12 7.54
CA ARG A 28 1.33 -1.67 8.59
C ARG A 28 1.46 -2.68 9.72
N LYS A 29 0.34 -3.26 10.17
CA LYS A 29 0.36 -4.33 11.19
C LYS A 29 1.10 -5.58 10.70
N ALA A 30 1.06 -5.87 9.41
CA ALA A 30 1.81 -6.95 8.78
C ALA A 30 3.30 -6.62 8.51
N GLY A 31 3.76 -5.42 8.86
CA GLY A 31 5.16 -5.00 8.72
C GLY A 31 5.50 -4.29 7.41
N PHE A 32 4.50 -3.98 6.58
CA PHE A 32 4.73 -3.14 5.39
C PHE A 32 5.11 -1.72 5.80
N GLN A 33 6.04 -1.12 5.07
CA GLN A 33 6.51 0.25 5.24
C GLN A 33 6.09 1.10 4.04
N ASP A 34 5.77 2.37 4.29
CA ASP A 34 5.45 3.34 3.23
C ASP A 34 6.74 3.64 2.42
N ILE A 35 6.75 3.34 1.13
CA ILE A 35 7.86 3.64 0.21
C ILE A 35 7.59 4.94 -0.55
N PHE A 36 6.33 5.15 -0.93
CA PHE A 36 5.88 6.37 -1.58
C PHE A 36 4.44 6.66 -1.20
N LYS A 37 4.09 7.95 -1.09
CA LYS A 37 2.74 8.43 -0.86
C LYS A 37 2.43 9.58 -1.81
N ILE A 38 1.20 9.62 -2.29
CA ILE A 38 0.65 10.74 -3.06
C ILE A 38 -0.75 11.04 -2.56
N THR A 39 -1.11 12.32 -2.49
CA THR A 39 -2.47 12.70 -2.12
C THR A 39 -3.42 12.49 -3.31
N TYR A 40 -4.70 12.23 -3.04
CA TYR A 40 -5.70 12.19 -4.11
C TYR A 40 -5.93 13.58 -4.74
N GLU A 41 -5.68 14.65 -3.99
CA GLU A 41 -5.65 16.02 -4.50
C GLU A 41 -4.55 16.24 -5.55
N ASP A 42 -3.31 15.79 -5.28
CA ASP A 42 -2.20 15.87 -6.25
C ASP A 42 -2.49 15.03 -7.51
N LEU A 43 -3.21 13.91 -7.36
CA LEU A 43 -3.65 13.08 -8.47
C LEU A 43 -4.74 13.80 -9.29
N ALA A 44 -5.70 14.46 -8.64
CA ALA A 44 -6.73 15.24 -9.29
C ALA A 44 -6.12 16.40 -10.11
N GLY A 45 -5.08 17.07 -9.57
CA GLY A 45 -4.31 18.08 -10.28
C GLY A 45 -3.59 17.56 -11.55
N LYS A 46 -3.43 16.24 -11.66
CA LYS A 46 -2.87 15.55 -12.85
C LYS A 46 -3.96 14.97 -13.77
N GLY A 47 -5.24 15.22 -13.49
CA GLY A 47 -6.37 14.70 -14.25
C GLY A 47 -6.91 13.35 -13.78
N PHE A 48 -6.41 12.80 -12.67
CA PHE A 48 -6.91 11.55 -12.09
C PHE A 48 -7.82 11.82 -10.90
N VAL A 49 -9.13 11.81 -11.13
CA VAL A 49 -10.15 12.12 -10.11
C VAL A 49 -10.77 10.84 -9.58
N PHE A 50 -10.88 10.72 -8.26
CA PHE A 50 -11.44 9.55 -7.57
C PHE A 50 -12.56 10.01 -6.61
N PRO A 51 -13.79 10.20 -7.10
CA PRO A 51 -14.86 10.78 -6.29
C PRO A 51 -15.15 9.98 -5.01
N GLY A 52 -15.22 10.67 -3.87
CA GLY A 52 -15.57 10.10 -2.56
C GLY A 52 -14.42 9.37 -1.85
N ILE A 53 -13.23 9.28 -2.44
CA ILE A 53 -12.11 8.58 -1.81
C ILE A 53 -11.58 9.33 -0.58
N GLU A 54 -11.71 10.66 -0.56
CA GLU A 54 -11.23 11.52 0.50
C GLU A 54 -12.00 11.33 1.81
N GLU A 55 -13.21 10.74 1.76
CA GLU A 55 -13.98 10.33 2.94
C GLU A 55 -13.34 9.12 3.64
N ASP A 56 -12.61 8.27 2.91
CA ASP A 56 -11.89 7.11 3.46
C ASP A 56 -10.41 7.44 3.74
N THR A 57 -9.70 8.03 2.79
CA THR A 57 -8.27 8.32 2.92
C THR A 57 -7.81 9.50 2.08
N LYS A 58 -6.81 10.22 2.62
CA LYS A 58 -6.15 11.33 1.91
C LYS A 58 -5.09 10.88 0.91
N HIS A 59 -4.58 9.66 1.03
CA HIS A 59 -3.40 9.22 0.29
C HIS A 59 -3.56 7.82 -0.30
N SER A 60 -3.08 7.67 -1.54
CA SER A 60 -2.68 6.38 -2.09
C SER A 60 -1.22 6.11 -1.72
N LYS A 61 -0.90 4.89 -1.29
CA LYS A 61 0.42 4.54 -0.75
C LYS A 61 1.00 3.31 -1.43
N LEU A 62 2.17 3.45 -2.02
CA LEU A 62 3.02 2.29 -2.34
C LEU A 62 3.73 1.87 -1.06
N MET A 63 3.46 0.65 -0.62
CA MET A 63 4.08 0.08 0.58
C MET A 63 4.83 -1.21 0.23
N ALA A 64 5.91 -1.50 0.95
CA ALA A 64 6.69 -2.72 0.75
C ALA A 64 7.01 -3.44 2.07
N LEU A 65 7.14 -4.77 1.98
CA LEU A 65 7.58 -5.65 3.06
C LEU A 65 8.83 -6.40 2.59
N VAL A 66 9.90 -6.28 3.36
CA VAL A 66 11.09 -7.12 3.23
C VAL A 66 10.79 -8.47 3.88
N ILE A 67 11.02 -9.54 3.14
CA ILE A 67 10.71 -10.92 3.54
C ILE A 67 12.04 -11.57 3.96
N LEU A 68 12.23 -11.71 5.28
CA LEU A 68 13.38 -12.36 5.92
C LEU A 68 13.24 -13.89 5.93
#